data_AF-A0A833E0Z2-F1
#
_entry.id   AF-A0A833E0Z2-F1
#
_cell.length_a   1.000
_cell.length_b   1.000
_cell.length_c   1.000
_cell.angle_alpha   90.00
_cell.angle_beta   90.00
_cell.angle_gamma   90.00
#
_symmetry.space_group_name_H-M   'P 1'
#
loop_
_entity.id
_entity.type
_entity.pdbx_description
1 polymer ?
#
loop_
_entity_poly.entity_id
_entity_poly.type
_entity_poly.pdbx_seq_one_letter_code
_entity_poly.pdbx_strand_id
1 'polypeptide(L)'
;MIMVVQVIEGKLVRIVEDGDVDEILKELKNFTGYVKLSIKRDGDFEEGYIFLKNGVAIGYYYNYKDIEAFGERAKEYIEKMKKDKPLIEVYEYTLEKLNTMMEIYREIFIREDKEKTGEVEGEEDEENLHYYDIVLMIPEGKPLRMNVGKDYREYLEGCTLVEIYKKDEEGYKKGYVVYKDKTPILAAYECNGKVLFGKEACKMIKKLLESPDIVVDIFEYNRDKVRILLEYYPQMALVDN
;
A
#
# COMPACT_ATOMS: atom_id res chain seq x y z
N MET A 1 13.79 -3.69 15.77
CA MET A 1 12.91 -3.06 16.77
C MET A 1 11.59 -2.83 16.05
N ILE A 2 10.57 -3.64 16.32
CA ILE A 2 9.25 -3.48 15.69
C ILE A 2 8.67 -2.20 16.32
N MET A 3 8.44 -1.16 15.51
CA MET A 3 7.78 0.05 15.98
C MET A 3 6.28 -0.23 16.03
N VAL A 4 5.76 -0.43 17.23
CA VAL A 4 4.31 -0.52 17.46
C VAL A 4 3.68 0.85 17.19
N VAL A 5 2.58 0.88 16.44
CA VAL A 5 1.83 2.13 16.21
C VAL A 5 1.48 2.79 17.53
N GLN A 6 1.82 4.07 17.66
CA GLN A 6 1.31 4.92 18.73
C GLN A 6 0.08 5.66 18.23
N VAL A 7 -1.11 5.15 18.58
CA VAL A 7 -2.38 5.84 18.31
C VAL A 7 -2.41 7.14 19.12
N ILE A 8 -2.55 8.27 18.43
CA ILE A 8 -2.61 9.60 19.06
C ILE A 8 -3.84 9.65 19.97
N GLU A 9 -3.69 9.95 21.27
CA GLU A 9 -4.85 9.89 22.15
C GLU A 9 -5.91 10.96 21.82
N GLY A 10 -7.15 10.51 21.66
CA GLY A 10 -8.32 11.35 21.46
C GLY A 10 -8.94 11.80 22.77
N LYS A 11 -10.06 12.53 22.71
CA LYS A 11 -10.86 12.84 23.89
C LYS A 11 -11.80 11.68 24.16
N LEU A 12 -11.65 11.00 25.29
CA LEU A 12 -12.58 9.94 25.69
C LEU A 12 -14.01 10.50 25.80
N VAL A 13 -14.95 9.89 25.08
CA VAL A 13 -16.37 10.25 25.06
C VAL A 13 -17.19 9.27 25.88
N ARG A 14 -16.92 7.97 25.72
CA ARG A 14 -17.77 6.91 26.28
C ARG A 14 -16.97 5.62 26.44
N ILE A 15 -17.31 4.86 27.48
CA ILE A 15 -16.89 3.48 27.69
C ILE A 15 -18.16 2.62 27.76
N VAL A 16 -18.15 1.46 27.12
CA VAL A 16 -19.24 0.48 27.13
C VAL A 16 -18.67 -0.91 27.40
N GLU A 17 -19.22 -1.57 28.41
CA GLU A 17 -18.95 -2.97 28.73
C GLU A 17 -20.07 -3.85 28.14
N ASP A 18 -19.74 -5.04 27.64
CA ASP A 18 -20.69 -6.02 27.09
C ASP A 18 -21.63 -5.49 25.96
N GLY A 19 -21.23 -4.41 25.28
CA GLY A 19 -22.01 -3.79 24.21
C GLY A 19 -21.81 -4.44 22.83
N ASP A 20 -22.79 -4.26 21.95
CA ASP A 20 -22.66 -4.62 20.53
C ASP A 20 -21.90 -3.53 19.77
N VAL A 21 -20.76 -3.90 19.19
CA VAL A 21 -19.89 -2.96 18.47
C VAL A 21 -20.59 -2.35 17.25
N ASP A 22 -21.39 -3.12 16.52
CA ASP A 22 -22.06 -2.65 15.31
C ASP A 22 -23.23 -1.71 15.64
N GLU A 23 -23.93 -1.92 16.76
CA GLU A 23 -24.92 -0.96 17.27
C GLU A 23 -24.26 0.37 17.64
N ILE A 24 -23.13 0.34 18.34
CA ILE A 24 -22.38 1.55 18.70
C ILE A 24 -21.91 2.29 17.44
N LEU A 25 -21.36 1.58 16.45
CA LEU A 25 -20.94 2.19 15.18
C LEU A 25 -22.12 2.86 14.45
N LYS A 26 -23.33 2.27 14.50
CA LYS A 26 -24.55 2.84 13.91
C LYS A 26 -25.04 4.10 14.64
N GLU A 27 -24.74 4.27 15.92
CA GLU A 27 -25.07 5.49 16.69
C GLU A 27 -24.17 6.68 16.28
N LEU A 28 -22.95 6.41 15.82
CA LEU A 28 -21.90 7.40 15.57
C LEU A 28 -21.99 8.12 14.20
N LYS A 29 -23.19 8.39 13.69
CA LYS A 29 -23.44 8.85 12.29
C LYS A 29 -22.77 10.17 11.84
N ASN A 30 -22.24 10.99 12.76
CA ASN A 30 -21.53 12.24 12.45
C ASN A 30 -20.21 12.36 13.24
N PHE A 31 -19.68 11.23 13.68
CA PHE A 31 -18.54 11.19 14.58
C PHE A 31 -17.21 11.17 13.83
N THR A 32 -16.21 11.88 14.36
CA THR A 32 -14.83 11.81 13.87
C THR A 32 -13.93 11.44 15.04
N GLY A 33 -13.17 10.36 14.90
CA GLY A 33 -12.43 9.77 16.01
C GLY A 33 -12.11 8.31 15.78
N TYR A 34 -12.00 7.54 16.85
CA TYR A 34 -11.87 6.08 16.77
C TYR A 34 -12.64 5.37 17.87
N VAL A 35 -12.99 4.12 17.59
CA VAL A 35 -13.49 3.15 18.56
C VAL A 35 -12.36 2.17 18.85
N LYS A 36 -11.99 2.01 20.12
CA LYS A 36 -11.03 1.03 20.60
C LYS A 36 -11.79 -0.15 21.20
N LEU A 37 -11.38 -1.36 20.81
CA LEU A 37 -11.84 -2.63 21.35
C LEU A 37 -10.68 -3.24 22.15
N SER A 38 -10.94 -3.67 23.37
CA SER A 38 -9.93 -4.29 24.24
C SER A 38 -10.45 -5.60 24.81
N ILE A 39 -9.71 -6.69 24.63
CA ILE A 39 -9.99 -8.00 25.24
C ILE A 39 -8.76 -8.44 26.03
N LYS A 40 -8.94 -8.83 27.29
CA LYS A 40 -7.84 -9.37 28.09
C LYS A 40 -7.60 -10.84 27.73
N ARG A 41 -6.42 -11.17 27.22
CA ARG A 41 -5.99 -12.54 26.89
C ARG A 41 -4.59 -12.82 27.41
N ASP A 42 -4.40 -13.98 28.04
CA ASP A 42 -3.10 -14.45 28.54
C ASP A 42 -2.30 -13.44 29.40
N GLY A 43 -2.98 -12.48 30.04
CA GLY A 43 -2.36 -11.43 30.86
C GLY A 43 -2.11 -10.10 30.13
N ASP A 44 -2.18 -10.07 28.80
CA ASP A 44 -2.07 -8.88 27.95
C ASP A 44 -3.43 -8.45 27.36
N PHE A 45 -3.43 -7.34 26.63
CA PHE A 45 -4.60 -6.85 25.90
C PHE A 45 -4.45 -7.11 24.41
N GLU A 46 -5.46 -7.77 23.83
CA GLU A 46 -5.72 -7.75 22.39
C GLU A 46 -6.48 -6.47 22.07
N GLU A 47 -5.91 -5.63 21.20
CA GLU A 47 -6.41 -4.29 20.92
C GLU A 47 -6.77 -4.13 19.44
N GLY A 48 -7.97 -3.60 19.19
CA GLY A 48 -8.47 -3.29 17.85
C GLY A 48 -8.97 -1.86 17.78
N TYR A 49 -8.71 -1.16 16.69
CA TYR A 49 -9.07 0.24 16.49
C TYR A 49 -9.85 0.39 15.18
N ILE A 50 -10.97 1.09 15.23
CA ILE A 50 -11.80 1.45 14.08
C ILE A 50 -11.83 2.98 13.99
N PHE A 51 -11.18 3.55 12.99
CA PHE A 51 -11.13 4.99 12.76
C PHE A 51 -12.35 5.43 11.96
N LEU A 52 -13.00 6.49 12.41
CA LEU A 52 -14.19 7.04 11.78
C LEU A 52 -13.99 8.50 11.35
N LYS A 53 -14.54 8.84 10.19
CA LYS A 53 -14.69 10.22 9.72
C LYS A 53 -16.14 10.44 9.31
N ASN A 54 -16.81 11.37 9.98
CA ASN A 54 -18.24 11.62 9.80
C ASN A 54 -19.09 10.33 9.88
N GLY A 55 -18.78 9.45 10.83
CA GLY A 55 -19.48 8.18 11.05
C GLY A 55 -19.19 7.07 10.05
N VAL A 56 -18.34 7.31 9.06
CA VAL A 56 -17.87 6.28 8.12
C VAL A 56 -16.57 5.71 8.65
N ALA A 57 -16.47 4.39 8.72
CA ALA A 57 -15.22 3.71 9.07
C ALA A 57 -14.23 3.85 7.90
N ILE A 58 -13.10 4.52 8.17
CA ILE A 58 -12.08 4.85 7.18
C ILE A 58 -10.75 4.16 7.45
N GLY A 59 -10.61 3.39 8.54
CA GLY A 59 -9.36 2.73 8.86
C GLY A 59 -9.47 1.75 10.03
N TYR A 60 -8.55 0.79 10.04
CA TYR A 60 -8.51 -0.31 11.00
C TYR A 60 -7.06 -0.61 11.40
N TYR A 61 -6.84 -0.81 12.70
CA TYR A 61 -5.55 -1.22 13.25
C TYR A 61 -5.75 -2.28 14.33
N TYR A 62 -4.90 -3.30 14.32
CA TYR A 62 -4.97 -4.42 15.26
C TYR A 62 -3.59 -4.76 15.80
N ASN A 63 -3.51 -4.98 17.10
CA ASN A 63 -2.29 -5.38 17.78
C ASN A 63 -2.56 -6.43 18.87
N TYR A 64 -1.83 -7.54 18.81
CA TYR A 64 -1.76 -8.51 19.90
C TYR A 64 -0.51 -9.38 19.78
N LYS A 65 0.33 -9.40 20.82
CA LYS A 65 1.61 -10.14 20.88
C LYS A 65 2.48 -9.83 19.65
N ASP A 66 2.82 -10.84 18.86
CA ASP A 66 3.67 -10.72 17.67
C ASP A 66 2.88 -10.39 16.40
N ILE A 67 1.58 -10.12 16.51
CA ILE A 67 0.69 -9.82 15.39
C ILE A 67 0.33 -8.33 15.42
N GLU A 68 0.81 -7.62 14.40
CA GLU A 68 0.42 -6.25 14.09
C GLU A 68 -0.18 -6.23 12.68
N ALA A 69 -1.40 -5.69 12.54
CA ALA A 69 -2.12 -5.65 11.27
C ALA A 69 -2.78 -4.29 11.04
N PHE A 70 -2.97 -3.96 9.77
CA PHE A 70 -3.46 -2.66 9.31
C PHE A 70 -4.52 -2.84 8.22
N GLY A 71 -5.39 -1.84 8.04
CA GLY A 71 -6.37 -1.79 6.95
C GLY A 71 -7.31 -3.01 6.93
N GLU A 72 -7.60 -3.54 5.75
CA GLU A 72 -8.50 -4.69 5.59
C GLU A 72 -8.05 -5.93 6.37
N ARG A 73 -6.72 -6.15 6.53
CA ARG A 73 -6.23 -7.27 7.34
C ARG A 73 -6.54 -7.07 8.83
N ALA A 74 -6.41 -5.85 9.35
CA ALA A 74 -6.80 -5.54 10.74
C ALA A 74 -8.30 -5.74 10.96
N LYS A 75 -9.11 -5.35 9.98
CA LYS A 75 -10.56 -5.51 10.01
C LYS A 75 -10.96 -6.98 10.21
N GLU A 76 -10.30 -7.93 9.56
CA GLU A 76 -10.58 -9.36 9.77
C GLU A 76 -10.38 -9.83 11.22
N TYR A 77 -9.37 -9.30 11.92
CA TYR A 77 -9.16 -9.60 13.34
C TYR A 77 -10.19 -8.89 14.22
N ILE A 78 -10.49 -7.63 13.92
CA ILE A 78 -11.50 -6.84 14.63
C ILE A 78 -12.89 -7.49 14.52
N GLU A 79 -13.28 -8.01 13.36
CA GLU A 79 -14.54 -8.74 13.18
C GLU A 79 -14.64 -10.01 14.04
N LYS A 80 -13.50 -10.62 14.39
CA LYS A 80 -13.46 -11.72 15.36
C LYS A 80 -13.60 -11.18 16.78
N MET A 81 -12.92 -10.08 17.12
CA MET A 81 -13.02 -9.44 18.44
C MET A 81 -14.45 -9.04 18.78
N LYS A 82 -15.23 -8.54 17.82
CA LYS A 82 -16.65 -8.17 18.02
C LYS A 82 -17.49 -9.29 18.64
N LYS A 83 -17.16 -10.55 18.36
CA LYS A 83 -17.89 -11.73 18.85
C LYS A 83 -17.55 -12.09 20.31
N ASP A 84 -16.42 -11.60 20.80
CA ASP A 84 -15.85 -11.97 22.09
C ASP A 84 -16.09 -10.90 23.17
N LYS A 85 -17.15 -10.08 23.00
CA LYS A 85 -17.61 -9.04 23.95
C LYS A 85 -16.47 -8.15 24.47
N PRO A 86 -15.83 -7.36 23.59
CA PRO A 86 -14.73 -6.49 23.98
C PRO A 86 -15.21 -5.36 24.90
N LEU A 87 -14.30 -4.81 25.71
CA LEU A 87 -14.47 -3.48 26.27
C LEU A 87 -14.39 -2.46 25.12
N ILE A 88 -15.37 -1.57 25.03
CA ILE A 88 -15.49 -0.63 23.91
C ILE A 88 -15.27 0.79 24.45
N GLU A 89 -14.29 1.49 23.89
CA GLU A 89 -13.95 2.86 24.27
C GLU A 89 -14.05 3.76 23.03
N VAL A 90 -14.75 4.88 23.13
CA VAL A 90 -14.99 5.81 22.02
C VAL A 90 -14.23 7.11 22.26
N TYR A 91 -13.36 7.49 21.33
CA TYR A 91 -12.48 8.66 21.43
C TYR A 91 -12.69 9.62 20.28
N GLU A 92 -13.04 10.86 20.61
CA GLU A 92 -13.25 11.94 19.64
C GLU A 92 -11.93 12.57 19.20
N TYR A 93 -11.81 12.86 17.91
CA TYR A 93 -10.71 13.59 17.31
C TYR A 93 -11.15 14.95 16.78
N THR A 94 -10.21 15.91 16.83
CA THR A 94 -10.24 17.03 15.89
C THR A 94 -9.84 16.53 14.49
N LEU A 95 -10.31 17.21 13.45
CA LEU A 95 -9.88 16.88 12.07
C LEU A 95 -8.36 16.92 11.92
N GLU A 96 -7.68 17.84 12.60
CA GLU A 96 -6.22 17.94 12.62
C GLU A 96 -5.55 16.68 13.20
N LYS A 97 -6.04 16.17 14.33
CA LYS A 97 -5.53 14.93 14.93
C LYS A 97 -5.78 13.73 14.03
N LEU A 98 -6.95 13.64 13.40
CA LEU A 98 -7.24 12.57 12.45
C LEU A 98 -6.31 12.63 11.24
N ASN A 99 -6.13 13.82 10.64
CA ASN A 99 -5.25 14.01 9.51
C ASN A 99 -3.79 13.67 9.87
N THR A 100 -3.34 14.04 11.07
CA THR A 100 -2.01 13.68 11.58
C THR A 100 -1.87 12.16 11.70
N MET A 101 -2.88 11.49 12.27
CA MET A 101 -2.89 10.03 12.35
C MET A 101 -2.85 9.37 10.96
N MET A 102 -3.62 9.91 10.01
CA MET A 102 -3.62 9.48 8.61
C MET A 102 -2.29 9.73 7.92
N GLU A 103 -1.59 10.82 8.24
CA GLU A 103 -0.30 11.16 7.64
C GLU A 103 0.81 10.23 8.13
N ILE A 104 0.84 9.94 9.44
CA ILE A 104 1.89 9.15 10.08
C ILE A 104 1.70 7.65 9.80
N TYR A 105 0.46 7.14 9.86
CA TYR A 105 0.15 5.71 9.79
C TYR A 105 -0.86 5.40 8.67
N ARG A 106 -0.46 5.71 7.43
CA ARG A 106 -1.33 5.61 6.24
C ARG A 106 -1.90 4.21 6.02
N GLU A 107 -1.13 3.17 6.37
CA GLU A 107 -1.51 1.76 6.25
C GLU A 107 -2.76 1.37 7.05
N ILE A 108 -3.12 2.15 8.08
CA ILE A 108 -4.34 1.94 8.86
C ILE A 108 -5.59 2.23 8.02
N PHE A 109 -5.52 3.20 7.11
CA PHE A 109 -6.70 3.80 6.48
C PHE A 109 -7.04 3.16 5.12
N ILE A 110 -8.30 2.79 4.95
CA ILE A 110 -8.85 2.22 3.72
C ILE A 110 -9.23 3.37 2.78
N ARG A 111 -8.77 3.33 1.54
CA ARG A 111 -9.09 4.35 0.53
C ARG A 111 -10.52 4.14 0.03
N GLU A 112 -11.32 5.20 0.03
CA GLU A 112 -12.54 5.27 -0.81
C GLU A 112 -12.10 5.59 -2.24
N ASP A 113 -12.46 4.72 -3.19
CA ASP A 113 -12.42 5.08 -4.61
C ASP A 113 -13.43 6.20 -4.85
N LYS A 114 -12.94 7.44 -4.90
CA LYS A 114 -13.75 8.58 -5.31
C LYS A 114 -13.71 8.70 -6.82
N GLU A 115 -14.82 8.36 -7.46
CA GLU A 115 -15.19 8.77 -8.82
C GLU A 115 -14.77 10.23 -9.04
N LYS A 116 -13.81 10.45 -9.94
CA LYS A 116 -13.50 11.79 -10.45
C LYS A 116 -14.32 11.98 -11.73
N THR A 117 -15.40 12.74 -11.62
CA THR A 117 -15.96 13.46 -12.76
C THR A 117 -14.94 14.49 -13.23
N GLY A 118 -14.45 14.33 -14.45
CA GLY A 118 -13.55 15.27 -15.11
C GLY A 118 -13.00 14.70 -16.40
N GLU A 119 -13.74 14.86 -17.49
CA GLU A 119 -13.36 14.53 -18.87
C GLU A 119 -11.92 14.98 -19.20
N VAL A 120 -11.02 14.03 -19.46
CA VAL A 120 -9.89 14.16 -20.40
C VAL A 120 -9.67 12.81 -21.06
N GLU A 121 -9.83 12.80 -22.38
CA GLU A 121 -9.72 11.65 -23.28
C GLU A 121 -8.50 10.75 -22.99
N GLY A 122 -8.76 9.48 -22.63
CA GLY A 122 -7.74 8.46 -22.42
C GLY A 122 -8.06 7.39 -21.37
N GLU A 123 -9.33 7.17 -21.03
CA GLU A 123 -9.80 6.18 -20.06
C GLU A 123 -10.58 5.07 -20.78
N GLU A 124 -9.91 4.02 -21.25
CA GLU A 124 -10.58 2.75 -21.55
C GLU A 124 -9.90 1.52 -20.92
N ASP A 125 -8.80 1.67 -20.16
CA ASP A 125 -7.91 0.53 -19.91
C ASP A 125 -7.31 0.43 -18.49
N GLU A 126 -7.79 1.17 -17.49
CA GLU A 126 -7.35 1.02 -16.09
C GLU A 126 -8.34 0.24 -15.20
N GLU A 127 -9.63 0.22 -15.54
CA GLU A 127 -10.66 -0.44 -14.72
C GLU A 127 -10.59 -1.98 -14.72
N ASN A 128 -9.72 -2.59 -15.54
CA ASN A 128 -9.56 -4.05 -15.64
C ASN A 128 -8.10 -4.54 -15.50
N LEU A 129 -7.18 -3.74 -14.97
CA LEU A 129 -5.80 -4.17 -14.79
C LEU A 129 -5.70 -5.24 -13.67
N HIS A 130 -5.15 -6.41 -14.01
CA HIS A 130 -5.02 -7.51 -13.07
C HIS A 130 -3.76 -7.35 -12.20
N TYR A 131 -3.94 -6.73 -11.04
CA TYR A 131 -2.91 -6.63 -10.02
C TYR A 131 -2.72 -7.97 -9.27
N TYR A 132 -1.47 -8.37 -9.10
CA TYR A 132 -1.08 -9.51 -8.27
C TYR A 132 -0.73 -9.03 -6.86
N ASP A 133 -1.37 -9.62 -5.85
CA ASP A 133 -1.07 -9.37 -4.42
C ASP A 133 0.15 -10.21 -3.98
N ILE A 134 1.34 -9.86 -4.50
CA ILE A 134 2.59 -10.56 -4.21
C ILE A 134 3.71 -9.59 -3.86
N VAL A 135 4.68 -10.06 -3.08
CA VAL A 135 5.94 -9.36 -2.88
C VAL A 135 6.87 -9.67 -4.04
N LEU A 136 7.19 -8.66 -4.85
CA LEU A 136 8.06 -8.82 -6.00
C LEU A 136 9.52 -8.94 -5.55
N MET A 137 10.17 -10.04 -5.93
CA MET A 137 11.59 -10.27 -5.66
C MET A 137 12.42 -10.06 -6.93
N ILE A 138 12.95 -8.85 -7.11
CA ILE A 138 13.90 -8.57 -8.20
C ILE A 138 15.32 -8.87 -7.71
N PRO A 139 16.06 -9.81 -8.35
CA PRO A 139 17.46 -10.05 -8.00
C PRO A 139 18.27 -8.76 -8.16
N GLU A 140 19.09 -8.43 -7.16
CA GLU A 140 19.90 -7.20 -7.16
C GLU A 140 20.82 -7.13 -8.39
N GLY A 141 20.84 -5.98 -9.05
CA GLY A 141 21.81 -5.67 -10.11
C GLY A 141 23.08 -5.02 -9.57
N LYS A 142 24.15 -4.98 -10.37
CA LYS A 142 25.35 -4.21 -9.99
C LYS A 142 25.13 -2.75 -10.37
N PRO A 143 25.25 -1.77 -9.46
CA PRO A 143 24.99 -0.36 -9.78
C PRO A 143 25.85 0.13 -10.95
N LEU A 144 25.22 0.74 -11.96
CA LEU A 144 25.88 1.33 -13.11
C LEU A 144 25.82 2.87 -13.05
N ARG A 145 24.60 3.40 -12.86
CA ARG A 145 24.32 4.84 -12.73
C ARG A 145 23.10 5.06 -11.86
N MET A 146 23.17 6.02 -10.95
CA MET A 146 22.10 6.32 -10.01
C MET A 146 21.57 7.73 -10.26
N ASN A 147 20.28 7.94 -10.07
CA ASN A 147 19.59 9.22 -10.18
C ASN A 147 19.85 9.99 -11.48
N VAL A 148 19.70 9.31 -12.62
CA VAL A 148 19.96 9.91 -13.96
C VAL A 148 18.75 10.64 -14.55
N GLY A 149 17.60 10.61 -13.88
CA GLY A 149 16.37 11.19 -14.39
C GLY A 149 15.86 10.52 -15.67
N LYS A 150 15.10 11.26 -16.50
CA LYS A 150 14.39 10.72 -17.68
C LYS A 150 15.31 10.36 -18.85
N ASP A 151 16.51 10.92 -18.90
CA ASP A 151 17.47 10.76 -20.02
C ASP A 151 18.42 9.57 -19.80
N TYR A 152 17.88 8.41 -19.43
CA TYR A 152 18.66 7.23 -19.04
C TYR A 152 19.07 6.30 -20.20
N ARG A 153 18.59 6.57 -21.43
CA ARG A 153 18.69 5.65 -22.58
C ARG A 153 20.12 5.39 -23.05
N GLU A 154 21.06 6.30 -22.79
CA GLU A 154 22.46 6.15 -23.19
C GLU A 154 23.17 5.03 -22.42
N TYR A 155 22.65 4.63 -21.26
CA TYR A 155 23.25 3.62 -20.39
C TYR A 155 22.71 2.19 -20.62
N LEU A 156 21.82 2.00 -21.60
CA LEU A 156 21.11 0.73 -21.84
C LEU A 156 21.88 -0.20 -22.79
N GLU A 157 23.17 -0.40 -22.53
CA GLU A 157 24.02 -1.33 -23.28
C GLU A 157 24.10 -2.70 -22.61
N GLY A 158 24.08 -3.78 -23.39
CA GLY A 158 24.10 -5.12 -22.82
C GLY A 158 22.77 -5.44 -22.14
N CYS A 159 22.81 -6.12 -20.99
CA CYS A 159 21.61 -6.43 -20.21
C CYS A 159 21.59 -5.53 -18.98
N THR A 160 20.54 -4.73 -18.83
CA THR A 160 20.44 -3.73 -17.76
C THR A 160 19.07 -3.76 -17.10
N LEU A 161 19.03 -3.59 -15.79
CA LEU A 161 17.82 -3.32 -15.04
C LEU A 161 17.71 -1.80 -14.84
N VAL A 162 16.56 -1.24 -15.19
CA VAL A 162 16.17 0.13 -14.86
C VAL A 162 15.13 0.06 -13.76
N GLU A 163 15.45 0.67 -12.62
CA GLU A 163 14.50 0.90 -11.53
C GLU A 163 14.10 2.38 -11.55
N ILE A 164 12.80 2.62 -11.72
CA ILE A 164 12.20 3.95 -11.68
C ILE A 164 11.41 4.00 -10.38
N TYR A 165 11.75 4.91 -9.48
CA TYR A 165 11.00 5.07 -8.25
C TYR A 165 10.49 6.49 -8.08
N LYS A 166 9.28 6.58 -7.55
CA LYS A 166 8.71 7.81 -7.03
C LYS A 166 8.14 7.52 -5.66
N LYS A 167 8.37 8.44 -4.75
CA LYS A 167 7.67 8.45 -3.47
C LYS A 167 6.77 9.67 -3.45
N ASP A 168 5.47 9.44 -3.41
CA ASP A 168 4.48 10.49 -3.23
C ASP A 168 3.67 10.24 -1.95
N GLU A 169 2.59 10.99 -1.78
CA GLU A 169 1.69 10.83 -0.64
C GLU A 169 1.01 9.45 -0.60
N GLU A 170 0.99 8.73 -1.71
CA GLU A 170 0.35 7.42 -1.82
C GLU A 170 1.28 6.26 -1.54
N GLY A 171 2.60 6.48 -1.49
CA GLY A 171 3.60 5.45 -1.18
C GLY A 171 4.71 5.37 -2.23
N TYR A 172 5.40 4.24 -2.26
CA TYR A 172 6.39 3.98 -3.29
C TYR A 172 5.71 3.40 -4.53
N LYS A 173 5.92 4.08 -5.65
CA LYS A 173 5.63 3.56 -6.99
C LYS A 173 6.97 3.17 -7.60
N LYS A 174 7.11 1.91 -7.97
CA LYS A 174 8.34 1.39 -8.55
C LYS A 174 8.08 0.73 -9.89
N GLY A 175 8.79 1.16 -10.91
CA GLY A 175 8.86 0.53 -12.21
C GLY A 175 10.17 -0.23 -12.34
N TYR A 176 10.09 -1.49 -12.74
CA TYR A 176 11.24 -2.30 -13.08
C TYR A 176 11.16 -2.65 -14.57
N VAL A 177 12.18 -2.27 -15.33
CA VAL A 177 12.29 -2.64 -16.75
C VAL A 177 13.65 -3.24 -17.00
N VAL A 178 13.68 -4.48 -17.49
CA VAL A 178 14.93 -5.09 -17.97
C VAL A 178 15.05 -4.81 -19.46
N TYR A 179 16.20 -4.30 -19.87
CA TYR A 179 16.55 -4.07 -21.26
C TYR A 179 17.63 -5.04 -21.75
N LYS A 180 17.58 -5.35 -23.04
CA LYS A 180 18.68 -5.90 -23.83
C LYS A 180 18.98 -4.96 -24.99
N ASP A 181 20.15 -4.32 -24.95
CA ASP A 181 20.62 -3.40 -25.99
C ASP A 181 19.54 -2.37 -26.40
N LYS A 182 19.05 -1.59 -25.42
CA LYS A 182 17.96 -0.59 -25.54
C LYS A 182 16.55 -1.13 -25.81
N THR A 183 16.38 -2.44 -26.03
CA THR A 183 15.06 -3.06 -26.19
C THR A 183 14.54 -3.55 -24.84
N PRO A 184 13.37 -3.11 -24.36
CA PRO A 184 12.79 -3.63 -23.13
C PRO A 184 12.33 -5.07 -23.36
N ILE A 185 12.73 -5.98 -22.47
CA ILE A 185 12.41 -7.42 -22.57
C ILE A 185 11.53 -7.90 -21.42
N LEU A 186 11.63 -7.31 -20.23
CA LEU A 186 10.80 -7.60 -19.07
C LEU A 186 10.28 -6.30 -18.44
N ALA A 187 9.07 -6.31 -17.89
CA ALA A 187 8.56 -5.21 -17.08
C ALA A 187 7.72 -5.69 -15.89
N ALA A 188 7.84 -4.95 -14.78
CA ALA A 188 6.96 -5.04 -13.63
C ALA A 188 6.74 -3.65 -13.02
N TYR A 189 5.56 -3.41 -12.48
CA TYR A 189 5.21 -2.18 -11.79
C TYR A 189 4.65 -2.52 -10.41
N GLU A 190 5.21 -1.93 -9.37
CA GLU A 190 4.82 -2.15 -7.98
C GLU A 190 4.23 -0.87 -7.40
N CYS A 191 3.06 -1.01 -6.79
CA CYS A 191 2.37 0.07 -6.10
C CYS A 191 1.56 -0.52 -4.94
N ASN A 192 1.74 -0.02 -3.73
CA ASN A 192 0.98 -0.41 -2.54
C ASN A 192 0.93 -1.94 -2.28
N GLY A 193 2.05 -2.64 -2.48
CA GLY A 193 2.14 -4.10 -2.28
C GLY A 193 1.46 -4.94 -3.38
N LYS A 194 1.03 -4.30 -4.46
CA LYS A 194 0.45 -4.93 -5.64
C LYS A 194 1.38 -4.78 -6.83
N VAL A 195 1.35 -5.77 -7.72
CA VAL A 195 2.26 -5.85 -8.87
C VAL A 195 1.49 -6.00 -10.17
N LEU A 196 1.85 -5.23 -11.19
CA LEU A 196 1.52 -5.48 -12.59
C LEU A 196 2.73 -6.02 -13.32
N PHE A 197 2.48 -6.78 -14.38
CA PHE A 197 3.53 -7.38 -15.19
C PHE A 197 3.38 -7.02 -16.67
N GLY A 198 4.48 -7.16 -17.40
CA GLY A 198 4.49 -7.10 -18.86
C GLY A 198 3.95 -5.78 -19.42
N LYS A 199 3.11 -5.87 -20.45
CA LYS A 199 2.61 -4.70 -21.19
C LYS A 199 1.77 -3.77 -20.32
N GLU A 200 1.03 -4.30 -19.35
CA GLU A 200 0.26 -3.52 -18.38
C GLU A 200 1.17 -2.70 -17.46
N ALA A 201 2.24 -3.33 -16.94
CA ALA A 201 3.26 -2.61 -16.20
C ALA A 201 3.88 -1.48 -17.04
N CYS A 202 4.15 -1.70 -18.33
CA CYS A 202 4.67 -0.65 -19.20
C CYS A 202 3.75 0.58 -19.30
N LYS A 203 2.42 0.40 -19.27
CA LYS A 203 1.47 1.53 -19.27
C LYS A 203 1.69 2.41 -18.03
N MET A 204 1.74 1.79 -16.85
CA MET A 204 1.94 2.50 -15.57
C MET A 204 3.33 3.13 -15.46
N ILE A 205 4.37 2.45 -15.94
CA ILE A 205 5.74 2.97 -15.94
C ILE A 205 5.87 4.22 -16.83
N LYS A 206 5.16 4.27 -17.97
CA LYS A 206 5.13 5.48 -18.80
C LYS A 206 4.50 6.66 -18.06
N LYS A 207 3.35 6.45 -17.40
CA LYS A 207 2.71 7.47 -16.55
C LYS A 207 3.65 7.91 -15.41
N LEU A 208 4.37 6.97 -14.80
CA LEU A 208 5.35 7.27 -13.76
C LEU A 208 6.46 8.19 -14.30
N LEU A 209 6.99 7.89 -15.48
CA LEU A 209 8.04 8.69 -16.15
C LEU A 209 7.58 10.12 -16.52
N GLU A 210 6.28 10.41 -16.56
CA GLU A 210 5.77 11.76 -16.79
C GLU A 210 5.94 12.65 -15.55
N SER A 211 6.04 12.06 -14.35
CA SER A 211 6.23 12.80 -13.11
C SER A 211 7.57 13.57 -13.08
N PRO A 212 7.61 14.79 -12.50
CA PRO A 212 8.82 15.62 -12.44
C PRO A 212 9.82 15.17 -11.36
N ASP A 213 9.37 14.40 -10.38
CA ASP A 213 10.03 14.05 -9.12
C ASP A 213 10.40 12.56 -9.03
N ILE A 214 10.65 11.93 -10.17
CA ILE A 214 11.11 10.53 -10.23
C ILE A 214 12.60 10.44 -9.99
N VAL A 215 13.02 9.27 -9.53
CA VAL A 215 14.41 8.85 -9.57
C VAL A 215 14.53 7.63 -10.44
N VAL A 216 15.61 7.59 -11.24
CA VAL A 216 15.90 6.49 -12.15
C VAL A 216 17.30 5.98 -11.86
N ASP A 217 17.36 4.72 -11.46
CA ASP A 217 18.59 3.98 -11.17
C ASP A 217 18.78 2.87 -12.20
N ILE A 218 20.03 2.65 -12.60
CA ILE A 218 20.41 1.70 -13.64
C ILE A 218 21.44 0.75 -13.08
N PHE A 219 21.20 -0.53 -13.32
CA PHE A 219 22.05 -1.60 -12.88
C PHE A 219 22.48 -2.48 -14.05
N GLU A 220 23.74 -2.90 -14.03
CA GLU A 220 24.25 -3.97 -14.85
C GLU A 220 23.57 -5.30 -14.45
N TYR A 221 23.04 -6.00 -15.44
CA TYR A 221 22.29 -7.25 -15.31
C TYR A 221 22.88 -8.33 -16.19
N ASN A 222 22.46 -9.58 -15.99
CA ASN A 222 22.95 -10.71 -16.78
C ASN A 222 21.83 -11.69 -17.12
N ARG A 223 22.13 -12.61 -18.05
CA ARG A 223 21.15 -13.58 -18.55
C ARG A 223 20.63 -14.53 -17.46
N ASP A 224 21.45 -14.89 -16.47
CA ASP A 224 21.01 -15.77 -15.38
C ASP A 224 19.94 -15.10 -14.52
N LYS A 225 20.09 -13.82 -14.20
CA LYS A 225 19.07 -13.06 -13.45
C LYS A 225 17.79 -12.87 -14.26
N VAL A 226 17.91 -12.65 -15.57
CA VAL A 226 16.74 -12.63 -16.48
C VAL A 226 16.02 -13.99 -16.47
N ARG A 227 16.76 -15.11 -16.50
CA ARG A 227 16.18 -16.45 -16.41
C ARG A 227 15.43 -16.65 -15.09
N ILE A 228 16.03 -16.26 -13.96
CA ILE A 228 15.37 -16.32 -12.65
C ILE A 228 14.05 -15.53 -12.68
N LEU A 229 14.05 -14.30 -13.20
CA LEU A 229 12.82 -13.50 -13.31
C LEU A 229 11.75 -14.18 -14.17
N LEU A 230 12.13 -14.82 -15.27
CA LEU A 230 11.19 -15.57 -16.13
C LEU A 230 10.67 -16.86 -15.49
N GLU A 231 11.47 -17.53 -14.65
CA GLU A 231 11.06 -18.73 -13.92
C GLU A 231 10.04 -18.42 -12.82
N TYR A 232 10.25 -17.32 -12.07
CA TYR A 232 9.35 -16.93 -10.97
C TYR A 232 8.17 -16.07 -11.44
N TYR A 233 8.37 -15.23 -12.46
CA TYR A 233 7.40 -14.25 -12.93
C TYR A 233 7.33 -14.23 -14.48
N PRO A 234 6.89 -15.33 -15.12
CA PRO A 234 6.83 -15.42 -16.58
C PRO A 234 6.00 -14.30 -17.23
N GLN A 235 5.03 -13.74 -16.50
CA GLN A 235 4.18 -12.64 -16.93
C GLN A 235 4.95 -11.33 -17.17
N MET A 236 6.18 -11.21 -16.66
CA MET A 236 7.04 -10.04 -16.89
C MET A 236 7.45 -9.89 -18.36
N ALA A 237 7.42 -10.97 -19.15
CA ALA A 237 7.89 -10.98 -20.52
C ALA A 237 7.13 -10.00 -21.43
N LEU A 238 7.87 -9.24 -22.24
CA LEU A 238 7.31 -8.29 -23.23
C LEU A 238 7.36 -8.82 -24.66
N VAL A 239 8.17 -9.84 -24.89
CA VAL A 239 8.26 -10.60 -26.12
C VAL A 239 7.81 -12.02 -25.82
N ASP A 240 6.94 -12.57 -26.67
CA ASP A 240 6.51 -13.96 -26.55
C ASP A 240 7.76 -14.86 -26.71
N ASN A 241 7.98 -15.75 -25.74
CA ASN A 241 9.06 -16.75 -25.79
C ASN A 241 8.73 -17.88 -26.77
#